data_AF-A0A5C1AEF0-F1
#
_entry.id   AF-A0A5C1AEF0-F1
#
_cell.length_a   1.000
_cell.length_b   1.000
_cell.length_c   1.000
_cell.angle_alpha   90.00
_cell.angle_beta   90.00
_cell.angle_gamma   90.00
#
_symmetry.space_group_name_H-M   'P 1'
#
loop_
_entity.id
_entity.type
_entity.pdbx_description
1 polymer ?
#
loop_
_entity_poly.entity_id
_entity_poly.type
_entity_poly.pdbx_seq_one_letter_code
_entity_poly.pdbx_strand_id
1 'polypeptide(L)'
;MKNPQPVLILLAVVGLLTTSSPATATKPAPYHSFVRPVGEKFVFVMRTDDGNLSHFIEEYAAPQREIHKKYKASGLYRVDDPVNPLWTVDWIDWPENLLVLKDGVHLVWFRSGYLGLVSGSPPHLDRHEWLQARVIEVYANGKSIWSRQVDEVVPYPALLPDGRWYQSISAYTEENTLEIRTRDSFTTVFDYRTGEIRSQTRPIESRLRNDLGLILTVAVSLVVTGLLLRRRVLKRRPTSMLAGTSH
;
A
#
# COMPACT_ATOMS: atom_id res chain seq x y z
N MET A 1 -40.91 27.45 -49.46
CA MET A 1 -40.05 26.43 -48.81
C MET A 1 -39.52 27.03 -47.51
N LYS A 2 -39.97 26.52 -46.35
CA LYS A 2 -39.65 27.06 -45.02
C LYS A 2 -38.39 26.38 -44.48
N ASN A 3 -37.31 27.15 -44.29
CA ASN A 3 -36.09 26.68 -43.63
C ASN A 3 -36.37 26.38 -42.15
N PRO A 4 -36.09 25.16 -41.64
CA PRO A 4 -36.17 24.91 -40.22
C PRO A 4 -34.92 25.44 -39.49
N GLN A 5 -35.19 26.47 -38.69
CA GLN A 5 -34.72 26.71 -37.33
C GLN A 5 -33.22 26.59 -36.96
N PRO A 6 -32.52 27.72 -36.73
CA PRO A 6 -31.21 27.77 -36.04
C PRO A 6 -31.30 27.64 -34.50
N VAL A 7 -32.50 27.41 -33.94
CA VAL A 7 -32.76 27.42 -32.49
C VAL A 7 -32.23 26.16 -31.78
N LEU A 8 -32.11 25.04 -32.50
CA LEU A 8 -31.71 23.75 -31.92
C LEU A 8 -30.20 23.65 -31.63
N ILE A 9 -29.37 24.50 -32.26
CA ILE A 9 -27.92 24.54 -32.03
C ILE A 9 -27.58 25.32 -30.74
N LEU A 10 -28.40 26.30 -30.34
CA LEU A 10 -28.14 27.12 -29.16
C LEU A 10 -28.34 26.35 -27.84
N LEU A 11 -29.26 25.39 -27.80
CA LEU A 11 -29.53 24.55 -26.62
C LEU A 11 -28.46 23.47 -26.38
N ALA A 12 -27.74 23.04 -27.42
CA ALA A 12 -26.66 22.06 -27.27
C ALA A 12 -25.36 22.69 -26.69
N VAL A 13 -25.14 24.00 -26.88
CA VAL A 13 -23.94 24.69 -26.38
C VAL A 13 -24.08 25.10 -24.92
N VAL A 14 -25.29 25.42 -24.44
CA VAL A 14 -25.53 25.79 -23.03
C VAL A 14 -25.48 24.56 -22.10
N GLY A 15 -25.75 23.36 -22.61
CA GLY A 15 -25.65 22.11 -21.83
C GLY A 15 -24.22 21.62 -21.56
N LEU A 16 -23.21 22.21 -22.21
CA LEU A 16 -21.81 21.77 -22.08
C LEU A 16 -20.97 22.57 -21.06
N LEU A 17 -21.56 23.59 -20.41
CA LEU A 17 -20.81 24.57 -19.61
C LEU A 17 -20.95 24.43 -18.07
N THR A 18 -21.64 23.41 -17.54
CA THR A 18 -22.03 23.40 -16.11
C THR A 18 -21.44 22.27 -15.25
N THR A 19 -20.45 21.52 -15.71
CA THR A 19 -19.78 20.50 -14.86
C THR A 19 -18.25 20.62 -14.83
N SER A 20 -17.71 21.82 -14.97
CA SER A 20 -16.35 22.07 -14.48
C SER A 20 -16.40 22.10 -12.96
N SER A 21 -16.32 20.91 -12.34
CA SER A 21 -15.94 20.80 -10.94
C SER A 21 -14.66 21.62 -10.78
N PRO A 22 -14.61 22.59 -9.84
CA PRO A 22 -13.37 23.31 -9.59
C PRO A 22 -12.31 22.24 -9.32
N ALA A 23 -11.24 22.25 -10.11
CA ALA A 23 -10.09 21.42 -9.85
C ALA A 23 -9.54 21.85 -8.49
N THR A 24 -9.91 21.12 -7.44
CA THR A 24 -9.35 21.33 -6.12
C THR A 24 -7.91 20.87 -6.21
N ALA A 25 -7.01 21.82 -6.46
CA ALA A 25 -5.57 21.61 -6.38
C ALA A 25 -5.27 21.17 -4.94
N THR A 26 -5.20 19.85 -4.75
CA THR A 26 -4.89 19.26 -3.47
C THR A 26 -3.40 19.50 -3.27
N LYS A 27 -3.05 20.59 -2.60
CA LYS A 27 -1.68 20.77 -2.13
C LYS A 27 -1.37 19.57 -1.24
N PRO A 28 -0.25 18.86 -1.45
CA PRO A 28 0.13 17.78 -0.56
C PRO A 28 0.12 18.32 0.86
N ALA A 29 -0.52 17.59 1.78
CA ALA A 29 -0.55 17.98 3.18
C ALA A 29 0.92 18.14 3.63
N PRO A 30 1.32 19.32 4.10
CA PRO A 30 2.69 19.52 4.57
C PRO A 30 2.97 18.58 5.76
N TYR A 31 4.21 18.12 5.89
CA TYR A 31 4.64 17.33 7.03
C TYR A 31 4.41 18.15 8.31
N HIS A 32 3.88 17.50 9.34
CA HIS A 32 3.64 18.12 10.65
C HIS A 32 4.58 17.51 11.68
N SER A 33 5.24 18.35 12.49
CA SER A 33 5.87 17.91 13.73
C SER A 33 4.82 17.28 14.62
N PHE A 34 5.19 16.23 15.33
CA PHE A 34 4.29 15.54 16.24
C PHE A 34 5.04 15.04 17.46
N VAL A 35 4.27 14.80 18.53
CA VAL A 35 4.73 14.16 19.76
C VAL A 35 3.87 12.92 19.97
N ARG A 36 4.51 11.78 20.16
CA ARG A 36 3.85 10.49 20.38
C ARG A 36 4.32 9.89 21.70
N PRO A 37 3.43 9.61 22.66
CA PRO A 37 3.78 8.85 23.86
C PRO A 37 4.29 7.45 23.52
N VAL A 38 5.33 7.00 24.22
CA VAL A 38 5.93 5.67 24.07
C VAL A 38 6.03 5.03 25.45
N GLY A 39 4.99 4.29 25.82
CA GLY A 39 4.80 3.82 27.20
C GLY A 39 4.57 5.00 28.15
N GLU A 40 5.01 4.85 29.41
CA GLU A 40 4.83 5.87 30.46
C GLU A 40 6.03 6.81 30.63
N LYS A 41 7.21 6.37 30.16
CA LYS A 41 8.49 7.03 30.47
C LYS A 41 9.03 7.87 29.33
N PHE A 42 8.56 7.66 28.10
CA PHE A 42 9.16 8.25 26.91
C PHE A 42 8.13 8.94 26.02
N VAL A 43 8.62 9.92 25.26
CA VAL A 43 7.91 10.53 24.14
C VAL A 43 8.83 10.52 22.92
N PHE A 44 8.31 10.10 21.79
CA PHE A 44 8.97 10.28 20.50
C PHE A 44 8.50 11.58 19.87
N VAL A 45 9.44 12.37 19.39
CA VAL A 45 9.19 13.66 18.78
C VAL A 45 9.75 13.64 17.37
N MET A 46 8.92 14.03 16.41
CA MET A 46 9.37 14.34 15.06
C MET A 46 9.18 15.83 14.84
N ARG A 47 10.24 16.52 14.43
CA ARG A 47 10.22 17.94 14.08
C ARG A 47 10.32 18.09 12.57
N THR A 48 9.49 18.95 12.02
CA THR A 48 9.65 19.46 10.65
C THR A 48 10.68 20.59 10.62
N ASP A 49 11.16 20.99 9.45
CA ASP A 49 12.04 22.17 9.36
C ASP A 49 11.31 23.46 9.75
N ASP A 50 12.02 24.36 10.44
CA ASP A 50 11.50 25.68 10.85
C ASP A 50 11.03 26.52 9.65
N GLY A 51 11.72 26.41 8.51
CA GLY A 51 11.37 27.14 7.28
C GLY A 51 9.96 26.83 6.78
N ASN A 52 9.49 25.59 7.00
CA ASN A 52 8.17 25.16 6.56
C ASN A 52 7.04 25.77 7.38
N LEU A 53 7.31 26.21 8.62
CA LEU A 53 6.27 26.74 9.52
C LEU A 53 5.61 28.02 9.00
N SER A 54 6.32 28.80 8.19
CA SER A 54 5.81 30.03 7.57
C SER A 54 4.71 29.80 6.52
N HIS A 55 4.61 28.58 5.97
CA HIS A 55 3.63 28.23 4.95
C HIS A 55 2.28 27.76 5.52
N PHE A 56 2.21 27.54 6.82
CA PHE A 56 0.99 27.13 7.49
C PHE A 56 0.16 28.34 7.90
N ILE A 57 -1.16 28.19 7.89
CA ILE A 57 -2.01 29.12 8.62
C ILE A 57 -1.68 29.03 10.12
N GLU A 58 -1.86 30.15 10.83
CA GLU A 58 -1.44 30.32 12.22
C GLU A 58 -1.95 29.20 13.14
N GLU A 59 -3.17 28.72 12.91
CA GLU A 59 -3.79 27.60 13.62
C GLU A 59 -2.95 26.31 13.58
N TYR A 60 -2.36 25.98 12.43
CA TYR A 60 -1.47 24.82 12.30
C TYR A 60 -0.02 25.14 12.70
N ALA A 61 0.43 26.39 12.54
CA ALA A 61 1.80 26.79 12.85
C ALA A 61 2.06 26.89 14.37
N ALA A 62 1.07 27.32 15.16
CA ALA A 62 1.24 27.54 16.59
C ALA A 62 1.61 26.26 17.37
N PRO A 63 0.89 25.11 17.23
CA PRO A 63 1.28 23.86 17.89
C PRO A 63 2.68 23.37 17.49
N GLN A 64 3.06 23.61 16.24
CA GLN A 64 4.37 23.24 15.71
C GLN A 64 5.48 24.05 16.39
N ARG A 65 5.30 25.37 16.52
CA ARG A 65 6.24 26.23 17.24
C ARG A 65 6.40 25.83 18.71
N GLU A 66 5.34 25.38 19.37
CA GLU A 66 5.43 24.88 20.75
C GLU A 66 6.27 23.59 20.85
N ILE A 67 6.13 22.67 19.89
CA ILE A 67 7.00 21.48 19.80
C ILE A 67 8.47 21.92 19.62
N HIS A 68 8.73 22.87 18.74
CA HIS A 68 10.08 23.34 18.43
C HIS A 68 10.74 24.12 19.58
N LYS A 69 9.96 24.88 20.35
CA LYS A 69 10.46 25.53 21.58
C LYS A 69 10.85 24.51 22.64
N LYS A 70 10.10 23.42 22.74
CA LYS A 70 10.28 22.41 23.79
C LYS A 70 11.38 21.39 23.47
N TYR A 71 11.46 20.94 22.22
CA TYR A 71 12.34 19.85 21.80
C TYR A 71 13.41 20.32 20.80
N LYS A 72 14.68 20.00 21.08
CA LYS A 72 15.82 20.48 20.30
C LYS A 72 16.07 19.71 18.99
N ALA A 73 15.50 18.52 18.81
CA ALA A 73 15.71 17.65 17.66
C ALA A 73 14.58 16.61 17.52
N SER A 74 14.46 15.96 16.36
CA SER A 74 13.68 14.74 16.20
C SER A 74 14.38 13.59 16.94
N GLY A 75 13.63 12.77 17.68
CA GLY A 75 14.22 11.72 18.51
C GLY A 75 13.32 11.26 19.66
N LEU A 76 13.88 10.44 20.53
CA LEU A 76 13.22 9.96 21.74
C LEU A 76 13.69 10.74 22.95
N TYR A 77 12.74 11.18 23.76
CA TYR A 77 12.98 11.93 25.00
C TYR A 77 12.37 11.18 26.17
N ARG A 78 12.90 11.42 27.37
CA ARG A 78 12.20 11.04 28.59
C ARG A 78 11.12 12.07 28.89
N VAL A 79 10.02 11.64 29.50
CA VAL A 79 8.92 12.54 29.91
C VAL A 79 9.40 13.58 30.93
N ASP A 80 10.33 13.19 31.81
CA ASP A 80 10.92 14.02 32.86
C ASP A 80 12.09 14.90 32.38
N ASP A 81 12.61 14.67 31.17
CA ASP A 81 13.66 15.48 30.55
C ASP A 81 13.38 15.74 29.06
N PRO A 82 12.50 16.70 28.75
CA PRO A 82 12.12 17.01 27.37
C PRO A 82 13.20 17.79 26.60
N VAL A 83 14.30 18.17 27.26
CA VAL A 83 15.35 19.02 26.66
C VAL A 83 16.47 18.18 26.07
N ASN A 84 16.78 17.04 26.69
CA ASN A 84 17.88 16.17 26.28
C ASN A 84 17.32 14.86 25.68
N PRO A 85 17.45 14.65 24.36
CA PRO A 85 17.03 13.40 23.75
C PRO A 85 17.94 12.25 24.21
N LEU A 86 17.35 11.07 24.41
CA LEU A 86 18.09 9.82 24.58
C LEU A 86 18.85 9.46 23.30
N TRP A 87 18.20 9.69 22.16
CA TRP A 87 18.78 9.56 20.83
C TRP A 87 17.99 10.38 19.82
N THR A 88 18.62 10.71 18.70
CA THR A 88 18.06 11.58 17.65
C THR A 88 18.01 10.88 16.30
N VAL A 89 17.15 11.38 15.41
CA VAL A 89 17.14 11.06 13.99
C VAL A 89 17.19 12.37 13.18
N ASP A 90 17.79 12.32 11.99
CA ASP A 90 18.02 13.48 11.11
C ASP A 90 17.09 13.52 9.89
N TRP A 91 16.14 12.60 9.83
CA TRP A 91 15.13 12.50 8.78
C TRP A 91 13.73 12.77 9.34
N ILE A 92 12.78 13.04 8.42
CA ILE A 92 11.39 13.35 8.73
C ILE A 92 10.49 12.33 8.02
N ASP A 93 9.46 11.85 8.71
CA ASP A 93 8.40 11.04 8.10
C ASP A 93 7.07 11.22 8.84
N TRP A 94 6.02 10.69 8.24
CA TRP A 94 4.69 10.63 8.76
C TRP A 94 4.59 9.71 9.99
N PRO A 95 3.74 10.05 10.96
CA PRO A 95 3.54 9.25 12.17
C PRO A 95 3.11 7.81 11.87
N GLU A 96 2.35 7.55 10.80
CA GLU A 96 1.90 6.23 10.38
C GLU A 96 3.01 5.33 9.81
N ASN A 97 4.16 5.89 9.45
CA ASN A 97 5.33 5.16 8.92
C ASN A 97 6.32 4.76 10.02
N LEU A 98 5.94 4.96 11.29
CA LEU A 98 6.82 4.88 12.43
C LEU A 98 6.22 4.03 13.53
N LEU A 99 7.00 3.06 14.01
CA LEU A 99 6.69 2.25 15.17
C LEU A 99 7.84 2.34 16.17
N VAL A 100 7.63 3.12 17.23
CA VAL A 100 8.63 3.33 18.29
C VAL A 100 8.39 2.33 19.40
N LEU A 101 9.41 1.55 19.74
CA LEU A 101 9.26 0.44 20.68
C LEU A 101 9.33 0.95 22.13
N LYS A 102 8.62 0.24 23.02
CA LYS A 102 8.53 0.60 24.44
C LYS A 102 9.83 0.39 25.23
N ASP A 103 10.83 -0.24 24.63
CA ASP A 103 12.15 -0.43 25.22
C ASP A 103 12.99 0.86 25.28
N GLY A 104 12.54 1.92 24.60
CA GLY A 104 13.23 3.20 24.55
C GLY A 104 14.53 3.18 23.74
N VAL A 105 14.80 2.11 22.99
CA VAL A 105 16.03 1.92 22.21
C VAL A 105 15.70 1.84 20.73
N HIS A 106 14.64 1.12 20.37
CA HIS A 106 14.37 0.77 18.98
C HIS A 106 13.25 1.60 18.35
N LEU A 107 13.43 1.87 17.06
CA LEU A 107 12.44 2.48 16.19
C LEU A 107 12.40 1.70 14.88
N VAL A 108 11.21 1.33 14.44
CA VAL A 108 10.97 0.75 13.12
C VAL A 108 10.39 1.84 12.24
N TRP A 109 11.16 2.21 11.22
CA TRP A 109 10.71 3.01 10.09
C TRP A 109 10.20 2.06 9.02
N PHE A 110 9.04 2.35 8.45
CA PHE A 110 8.54 1.60 7.31
C PHE A 110 7.82 2.51 6.34
N ARG A 111 8.04 2.29 5.05
CA ARG A 111 7.42 3.12 4.03
C ARG A 111 6.01 2.60 3.73
N SER A 112 4.98 3.35 4.12
CA SER A 112 3.63 2.98 3.70
C SER A 112 3.54 3.01 2.18
N GLY A 113 3.00 1.93 1.60
CA GLY A 113 3.18 1.51 0.20
C GLY A 113 2.58 2.39 -0.89
N TYR A 114 2.51 3.70 -0.70
CA TYR A 114 2.29 4.67 -1.76
C TYR A 114 3.62 5.16 -2.32
N LEU A 115 4.33 4.26 -2.97
CA LEU A 115 5.58 4.57 -3.67
C LEU A 115 5.36 5.21 -5.06
N GLY A 116 4.12 5.60 -5.40
CA GLY A 116 3.86 6.32 -6.66
C GLY A 116 2.51 6.14 -7.35
N LEU A 117 1.55 5.40 -6.78
CA LEU A 117 0.34 5.01 -7.52
C LEU A 117 -0.94 5.78 -7.15
N VAL A 118 -0.90 6.80 -6.29
CA VAL A 118 -2.10 7.60 -5.95
C VAL A 118 -2.04 9.02 -6.49
N SER A 119 -2.87 9.22 -7.50
CA SER A 119 -3.55 10.45 -7.93
C SER A 119 -2.66 11.59 -8.44
N GLY A 120 -2.23 11.46 -9.70
CA GLY A 120 -2.03 12.62 -10.58
C GLY A 120 -0.60 13.14 -10.75
N SER A 121 0.37 12.58 -10.05
CA SER A 121 1.79 12.78 -10.36
C SER A 121 2.41 11.41 -10.67
N PRO A 122 3.04 11.20 -11.84
CA PRO A 122 3.83 9.99 -12.02
C PRO A 122 5.02 10.04 -11.07
N PRO A 123 5.50 8.89 -10.54
CA PRO A 123 6.93 8.80 -10.36
C PRO A 123 7.48 7.59 -11.10
N HIS A 124 8.53 7.90 -11.84
CA HIS A 124 9.26 7.15 -12.84
C HIS A 124 10.08 5.98 -12.28
N LEU A 125 9.74 5.43 -11.11
CA LEU A 125 10.45 4.24 -10.66
C LEU A 125 10.01 3.07 -11.53
N ASP A 126 10.95 2.58 -12.33
CA ASP A 126 10.71 1.33 -13.02
C ASP A 126 10.47 0.21 -11.99
N ARG A 127 9.87 -0.89 -12.45
CA ARG A 127 9.52 -1.99 -11.55
C ARG A 127 10.75 -2.53 -10.79
N HIS A 128 11.93 -2.47 -11.37
CA HIS A 128 13.16 -2.93 -10.74
C HIS A 128 13.58 -1.99 -9.61
N GLU A 129 13.59 -0.67 -9.83
CA GLU A 129 13.88 0.33 -8.80
C GLU A 129 12.89 0.25 -7.64
N TRP A 130 11.60 0.00 -7.92
CA TRP A 130 10.60 -0.20 -6.88
C TRP A 130 10.88 -1.44 -6.04
N LEU A 131 11.29 -2.55 -6.65
CA LEU A 131 11.64 -3.78 -5.92
C LEU A 131 12.86 -3.58 -5.01
N GLN A 132 13.80 -2.75 -5.44
CA GLN A 132 15.01 -2.44 -4.69
C GLN A 132 14.82 -1.34 -3.62
N ALA A 133 13.63 -0.74 -3.55
CA ALA A 133 13.35 0.31 -2.57
C ALA A 133 13.38 -0.25 -1.14
N ARG A 134 14.11 0.43 -0.24
CA ARG A 134 14.06 0.14 1.19
C ARG A 134 12.67 0.45 1.73
N VAL A 135 12.03 -0.54 2.34
CA VAL A 135 10.67 -0.41 2.87
C VAL A 135 10.57 -0.62 4.36
N ILE A 136 11.56 -1.26 4.97
CA ILE A 136 11.69 -1.37 6.42
C ILE A 136 13.12 -1.01 6.78
N GLU A 137 13.27 -0.21 7.82
CA GLU A 137 14.55 0.09 8.43
C GLU A 137 14.35 0.14 9.94
N VAL A 138 15.23 -0.55 10.67
CA VAL A 138 15.19 -0.56 12.12
C VAL A 138 16.39 0.20 12.65
N TYR A 139 16.12 1.06 13.61
CA TYR A 139 17.09 1.90 14.27
C TYR A 139 17.24 1.44 15.72
N ALA A 140 18.46 1.50 16.24
CA ALA A 140 18.77 1.39 17.66
C ALA A 140 19.55 2.64 18.07
N ASN A 141 19.09 3.34 19.11
CA ASN A 141 19.70 4.58 19.59
C ASN A 141 19.92 5.61 18.45
N GLY A 142 18.93 5.77 17.58
CA GLY A 142 18.97 6.71 16.45
C GLY A 142 19.83 6.27 15.26
N LYS A 143 20.44 5.08 15.28
CA LYS A 143 21.26 4.56 14.18
C LYS A 143 20.62 3.35 13.53
N SER A 144 20.60 3.31 12.21
CA SER A 144 20.13 2.15 11.45
C SER A 144 20.98 0.92 11.79
N ILE A 145 20.33 -0.18 12.18
CA ILE A 145 20.96 -1.45 12.50
C ILE A 145 20.74 -2.49 11.40
N TRP A 146 19.61 -2.43 10.70
CA TRP A 146 19.35 -3.21 9.49
C TRP A 146 18.19 -2.64 8.69
N SER A 147 18.12 -2.97 7.40
CA SER A 147 17.03 -2.61 6.51
C SER A 147 16.61 -3.79 5.62
N ARG A 148 15.40 -3.72 5.07
CA ARG A 148 14.90 -4.66 4.07
C ARG A 148 14.31 -3.95 2.86
N GLN A 149 14.53 -4.55 1.69
CA GLN A 149 13.95 -4.13 0.41
C GLN A 149 12.58 -4.78 0.19
N VAL A 150 11.85 -4.32 -0.84
CA VAL A 150 10.51 -4.85 -1.13
C VAL A 150 10.57 -6.32 -1.49
N ASP A 151 11.50 -6.73 -2.34
CA ASP A 151 11.62 -8.11 -2.83
C ASP A 151 12.04 -9.12 -1.74
N GLU A 152 12.69 -8.66 -0.67
CA GLU A 152 13.01 -9.46 0.51
C GLU A 152 11.79 -9.73 1.41
N VAL A 153 10.79 -8.85 1.37
CA VAL A 153 9.64 -8.86 2.28
C VAL A 153 8.36 -9.32 1.58
N VAL A 154 8.28 -9.11 0.26
CA VAL A 154 7.18 -9.49 -0.61
C VAL A 154 7.68 -10.55 -1.60
N PRO A 155 7.34 -11.84 -1.39
CA PRO A 155 7.80 -12.90 -2.27
C PRO A 155 7.23 -12.80 -3.69
N TYR A 156 6.01 -12.26 -3.83
CA TYR A 156 5.28 -12.19 -5.09
C TYR A 156 4.81 -10.75 -5.38
N PRO A 157 5.73 -9.83 -5.68
CA PRO A 157 5.40 -8.43 -5.94
C PRO A 157 4.42 -8.25 -7.12
N ALA A 158 4.42 -9.19 -8.07
CA ALA A 158 3.50 -9.21 -9.20
C ALA A 158 2.02 -9.31 -8.81
N LEU A 159 1.74 -9.80 -7.59
CA LEU A 159 0.38 -10.05 -7.10
C LEU A 159 -0.18 -8.88 -6.26
N LEU A 160 0.56 -7.78 -6.13
CA LEU A 160 0.12 -6.61 -5.38
C LEU A 160 -0.72 -5.68 -6.29
N PRO A 161 -2.03 -5.51 -6.04
CA PRO A 161 -2.94 -4.88 -6.99
C PRO A 161 -2.76 -3.36 -7.15
N ASP A 162 -2.15 -2.68 -6.18
CA ASP A 162 -2.04 -1.21 -6.14
C ASP A 162 -0.68 -0.71 -5.62
N GLY A 163 0.35 -1.56 -5.68
CA GLY A 163 1.69 -1.28 -5.16
C GLY A 163 1.80 -1.17 -3.63
N ARG A 164 0.68 -1.27 -2.89
CA ARG A 164 0.74 -1.38 -1.43
C ARG A 164 1.20 -2.77 -1.06
N TRP A 165 2.36 -2.84 -0.41
CA TRP A 165 3.00 -4.11 -0.13
C TRP A 165 2.58 -4.73 1.22
N TYR A 166 2.36 -3.91 2.24
CA TYR A 166 2.01 -4.37 3.59
C TYR A 166 0.51 -4.26 3.87
N GLN A 167 0.03 -5.17 4.73
CA GLN A 167 -1.29 -5.18 5.34
C GLN A 167 -1.21 -4.72 6.81
N SER A 168 -0.23 -5.23 7.56
CA SER A 168 0.01 -4.84 8.96
C SER A 168 1.48 -5.01 9.33
N ILE A 169 1.93 -4.17 10.25
CA ILE A 169 3.25 -4.27 10.89
C ILE A 169 3.02 -4.17 12.40
N SER A 170 3.59 -5.08 13.16
CA SER A 170 3.40 -5.16 14.61
C SER A 170 4.70 -5.56 15.27
N ALA A 171 5.09 -4.86 16.34
CA ALA A 171 6.26 -5.20 17.12
C ALA A 171 5.82 -5.69 18.49
N TYR A 172 6.46 -6.76 18.94
CA TYR A 172 6.25 -7.37 20.24
C TYR A 172 7.57 -7.30 21.00
N THR A 173 7.64 -6.34 21.94
CA THR A 173 8.89 -5.97 22.61
C THR A 173 9.43 -7.09 23.51
N GLU A 174 8.55 -7.85 24.17
CA GLU A 174 8.94 -8.92 25.10
C GLU A 174 9.58 -10.11 24.37
N GLU A 175 9.07 -10.44 23.18
CA GLU A 175 9.54 -11.53 22.33
C GLU A 175 10.71 -11.10 21.43
N ASN A 176 11.01 -9.80 21.38
CA ASN A 176 11.96 -9.18 20.46
C ASN A 176 11.59 -9.38 18.98
N THR A 177 10.30 -9.39 18.64
CA THR A 177 9.84 -9.72 17.29
C THR A 177 9.16 -8.57 16.57
N LEU A 178 9.41 -8.46 15.27
CA LEU A 178 8.66 -7.62 14.33
C LEU A 178 7.92 -8.54 13.35
N GLU A 179 6.60 -8.57 13.45
CA GLU A 179 5.73 -9.24 12.50
C GLU A 179 5.33 -8.28 11.39
N ILE A 180 5.56 -8.70 10.15
CA ILE A 180 5.11 -8.01 8.95
C ILE A 180 4.22 -8.95 8.17
N ARG A 181 3.00 -8.50 7.92
CA ARG A 181 2.04 -9.18 7.06
C ARG A 181 1.85 -8.37 5.80
N THR A 182 2.08 -8.98 4.66
CA THR A 182 1.90 -8.38 3.33
C THR A 182 0.46 -8.56 2.83
N ARG A 183 0.08 -7.82 1.78
CA ARG A 183 -1.30 -7.91 1.23
C ARG A 183 -1.60 -9.23 0.52
N ASP A 184 -0.58 -9.94 0.05
CA ASP A 184 -0.72 -11.33 -0.42
C ASP A 184 -0.81 -12.32 0.75
N SER A 185 -0.96 -11.83 1.99
CA SER A 185 -1.08 -12.59 3.23
C SER A 185 0.16 -13.39 3.61
N PHE A 186 1.32 -13.06 3.04
CA PHE A 186 2.61 -13.57 3.51
C PHE A 186 2.96 -12.89 4.83
N THR A 187 3.32 -13.69 5.83
CA THR A 187 3.73 -13.19 7.14
C THR A 187 5.19 -13.54 7.36
N THR A 188 6.00 -12.55 7.69
CA THR A 188 7.38 -12.74 8.15
C THR A 188 7.54 -12.18 9.54
N VAL A 189 8.16 -12.95 10.42
CA VAL A 189 8.52 -12.54 11.77
C VAL A 189 10.04 -12.40 11.83
N PHE A 190 10.51 -11.20 12.11
CA PHE A 190 11.93 -10.89 12.29
C PHE A 190 12.25 -10.75 13.77
N ASP A 191 13.48 -11.07 14.17
CA ASP A 191 14.07 -10.48 15.37
C ASP A 191 14.41 -9.02 15.05
N TYR A 192 13.80 -8.04 15.74
CA TYR A 192 14.01 -6.64 15.37
C TYR A 192 15.40 -6.11 15.75
N ARG A 193 16.16 -6.81 16.61
CA ARG A 193 17.50 -6.38 17.02
C ARG A 193 18.58 -6.80 16.03
N THR A 194 18.38 -7.95 15.39
CA THR A 194 19.37 -8.54 14.46
C THR A 194 18.92 -8.48 13.01
N GLY A 195 17.61 -8.37 12.77
CA GLY A 195 17.00 -8.50 11.45
C GLY A 195 16.88 -9.95 10.97
N GLU A 196 17.26 -10.93 11.79
CA GLU A 196 17.15 -12.34 11.43
C GLU A 196 15.69 -12.75 11.29
N ILE A 197 15.39 -13.56 10.27
CA ILE A 197 14.07 -14.12 10.06
C ILE A 197 13.87 -15.28 11.03
N ARG A 198 12.92 -15.15 11.95
CA ARG A 198 12.55 -16.21 12.90
C ARG A 198 11.54 -17.19 12.31
N SER A 199 10.57 -16.68 11.56
CA SER A 199 9.59 -17.52 10.89
C SER A 199 9.01 -16.84 9.66
N GLN A 200 8.64 -17.65 8.67
CA GLN A 200 7.88 -17.22 7.50
C GLN A 200 6.67 -18.13 7.33
N THR A 201 5.49 -17.52 7.27
CA THR A 201 4.25 -18.21 6.98
C THR A 201 3.78 -17.76 5.62
N ARG A 202 3.86 -18.69 4.66
CA ARG A 202 3.19 -18.53 3.37
C ARG A 202 1.72 -18.89 3.59
N PRO A 203 0.77 -18.13 3.06
CA PRO A 203 -0.58 -18.63 2.91
C PRO A 203 -0.48 -19.76 1.90
N ILE A 204 -0.31 -20.99 2.42
CA ILE A 204 -0.23 -22.21 1.64
C ILE A 204 -1.55 -22.30 0.85
N GLU A 205 -1.44 -22.07 -0.45
CA GLU A 205 -2.28 -22.65 -1.49
C GLU A 205 -3.78 -22.32 -1.52
N SER A 206 -4.40 -21.60 -0.57
CA SER A 206 -5.86 -21.41 -0.66
C SER A 206 -6.30 -20.63 -1.91
N ARG A 207 -5.55 -19.60 -2.33
CA ARG A 207 -5.82 -18.89 -3.59
C ARG A 207 -5.47 -19.70 -4.83
N LEU A 208 -4.28 -20.32 -4.88
CA LEU A 208 -3.89 -21.15 -6.01
C LEU A 208 -4.80 -22.38 -6.17
N ARG A 209 -5.25 -22.98 -5.06
CA ARG A 209 -6.20 -24.10 -5.07
C ARG A 209 -7.59 -23.67 -5.50
N ASN A 210 -8.02 -22.45 -5.17
CA ASN A 210 -9.29 -21.90 -5.63
C ASN A 210 -9.23 -21.53 -7.12
N ASP A 211 -8.15 -20.90 -7.59
CA ASP A 211 -8.00 -20.50 -8.99
C ASP A 211 -7.73 -21.71 -9.90
N LEU A 212 -6.86 -22.65 -9.49
CA LEU A 212 -6.68 -23.92 -10.20
C LEU A 212 -7.96 -24.77 -10.14
N GLY A 213 -8.67 -24.75 -9.01
CA GLY A 213 -9.97 -25.41 -8.89
C GLY A 213 -10.98 -24.84 -9.88
N LEU A 214 -11.03 -23.52 -10.05
CA LEU A 214 -11.91 -22.87 -11.01
C LEU A 214 -11.50 -23.17 -12.46
N ILE A 215 -10.21 -23.08 -12.79
CA ILE A 215 -9.68 -23.44 -14.11
C ILE A 215 -10.00 -24.90 -14.45
N LEU A 216 -9.76 -25.82 -13.51
CA LEU A 216 -10.07 -27.24 -13.68
C LEU A 216 -11.57 -27.47 -13.87
N THR A 217 -12.42 -26.77 -13.10
CA THR A 217 -13.88 -26.85 -13.20
C THR A 217 -14.37 -26.36 -14.57
N VAL A 218 -13.81 -25.26 -15.07
CA VAL A 218 -14.12 -24.74 -16.42
C VAL A 218 -13.66 -25.72 -17.50
N ALA A 219 -12.43 -26.24 -17.40
CA ALA A 219 -11.88 -27.20 -18.36
C ALA A 219 -12.73 -28.48 -18.41
N VAL A 220 -13.09 -29.05 -17.27
CA VAL A 220 -13.97 -30.24 -17.18
C VAL A 220 -15.35 -29.94 -17.78
N SER A 221 -15.93 -28.78 -17.48
CA SER A 221 -17.23 -28.37 -18.01
C SER A 221 -17.21 -28.26 -19.54
N LEU A 222 -16.13 -27.72 -20.12
CA LEU A 222 -15.95 -27.64 -21.57
C LEU A 222 -15.82 -29.03 -22.22
N VAL A 223 -15.05 -29.94 -21.62
CA VAL A 223 -14.90 -31.32 -22.11
C VAL A 223 -16.23 -32.07 -22.07
N VAL A 224 -16.97 -31.99 -20.96
CA VAL A 224 -18.28 -32.65 -20.81
C VAL A 224 -19.28 -32.09 -21.82
N THR A 225 -19.35 -30.76 -21.97
CA THR A 225 -20.23 -30.11 -22.94
C THR A 225 -19.89 -30.53 -24.37
N GLY A 226 -18.60 -30.57 -24.73
CA GLY A 226 -18.13 -31.06 -26.03
C GLY A 226 -18.51 -32.52 -26.30
N LEU A 227 -18.37 -33.40 -25.32
CA LEU A 227 -18.79 -34.81 -25.43
C LEU A 227 -20.30 -34.96 -25.62
N LEU A 228 -21.12 -34.17 -24.90
CA LEU A 228 -22.57 -34.18 -25.04
C LEU A 228 -23.02 -33.66 -26.42
N LEU A 229 -22.40 -32.61 -26.93
CA LEU A 229 -22.66 -32.09 -28.27
C LEU A 229 -22.28 -33.11 -29.35
N ARG A 230 -21.11 -33.76 -29.24
CA ARG A 230 -20.69 -34.83 -30.16
C ARG A 230 -21.68 -35.99 -30.20
N ARG A 231 -22.20 -36.42 -29.03
CA ARG A 231 -23.24 -37.46 -28.94
C ARG A 231 -24.55 -37.05 -29.63
N ARG A 232 -24.97 -35.78 -29.51
CA ARG A 232 -26.17 -35.27 -30.20
C ARG A 232 -26.01 -35.24 -31.72
N VAL A 233 -24.84 -34.85 -32.22
CA VAL A 233 -24.55 -34.84 -33.67
C VAL A 233 -24.57 -36.27 -34.24
N LEU A 234 -23.98 -37.24 -33.54
CA LEU A 234 -23.98 -38.64 -34.00
C LEU A 234 -25.38 -39.27 -34.01
N LYS A 235 -26.26 -38.94 -33.05
CA LYS A 235 -27.66 -39.40 -33.05
C LYS A 235 -28.51 -38.82 -34.17
N ARG A 236 -28.09 -37.71 -34.78
CA ARG A 236 -28.83 -37.03 -35.85
C ARG A 236 -28.45 -37.49 -37.26
N ARG A 237 -27.60 -38.51 -37.44
CA ARG A 237 -27.43 -39.10 -38.77
C ARG A 237 -28.76 -39.74 -39.17
N PRO A 238 -29.50 -39.13 -40.11
CA PRO A 238 -30.72 -39.75 -40.57
C PRO A 238 -30.32 -41.06 -41.22
N THR A 239 -30.97 -42.14 -40.81
CA THR A 239 -30.98 -43.38 -41.55
C THR A 239 -31.70 -43.07 -42.86
N SER A 240 -31.00 -42.45 -43.82
CA SER A 240 -31.49 -42.33 -45.18
C SER A 240 -31.53 -43.74 -45.73
N MET A 241 -32.70 -44.35 -45.56
CA MET A 241 -33.06 -45.61 -46.17
C MET A 241 -32.76 -45.49 -47.66
N LEU A 242 -31.86 -46.36 -48.10
CA LEU A 242 -31.73 -46.79 -49.48
C LEU A 242 -33.07 -47.40 -49.89
N ALA A 243 -33.99 -46.57 -50.37
CA ALA A 243 -35.10 -47.04 -51.18
C ALA A 243 -34.50 -47.33 -52.56
N GLY A 244 -34.05 -48.58 -52.72
CA GLY A 244 -33.63 -49.12 -54.01
C GLY A 244 -34.77 -49.08 -54.99
N THR A 245 -34.54 -48.40 -56.11
CA THR A 245 -35.29 -48.52 -57.36
C THR A 245 -35.14 -49.93 -57.89
N SER A 246 -36.23 -50.71 -57.86
CA SER A 246 -36.38 -51.93 -58.65
C SER A 246 -36.84 -51.57 -60.07
N HIS A 247 -36.06 -51.97 -61.06
CA HIS A 247 -36.47 -52.12 -62.46
C HIS A 247 -36.73 -53.59 -62.74
#